data_AF-A0A966UQ69-F1
#
_entry.id   AF-A0A966UQ69-F1
#
_cell.length_a   1.000
_cell.length_b   1.000
_cell.length_c   1.000
_cell.angle_alpha   90.00
_cell.angle_beta   90.00
_cell.angle_gamma   90.00
#
_symmetry.space_group_name_H-M   'P 1'
#
loop_
_entity.id
_entity.type
_entity.pdbx_description
1 polymer ?
#
loop_
_entity_poly.entity_id
_entity_poly.type
_entity_poly.pdbx_seq_one_letter_code
_entity_poly.pdbx_strand_id
1 'polypeptide(L)'
;MPRKKTKNEVIQDNTADLSSDAYVTWEDGNLDDKRGALKEASKGLDEFGLVDKATANNSRFRLDFSNLSPGPASGRPGLTRSDYDYFRPDEAVPTHIKSIFYKADLIYNRVGLVKNVIDLMGDFAGQGIRLVHPNKRIEKFYRKWFEKVQGEDRSERFLNNLYRVGNVV
;
A
#
# COMPACT_ATOMS: atom_id res chain seq x y z
N MET A 1 -3.24 -39.66 -58.81
CA MET A 1 -2.61 -39.26 -57.53
C MET A 1 -3.00 -37.82 -57.23
N PRO A 2 -3.50 -37.48 -56.03
CA PRO A 2 -3.87 -36.11 -55.70
C PRO A 2 -2.61 -35.24 -55.59
N ARG A 3 -2.60 -34.05 -56.21
CA ARG A 3 -1.46 -33.13 -56.19
C ARG A 3 -1.16 -32.70 -54.76
N LYS A 4 0.13 -32.70 -54.38
CA LYS A 4 0.61 -32.17 -53.10
C LYS A 4 0.35 -30.66 -53.08
N LYS A 5 -0.48 -30.20 -52.14
CA LYS A 5 -0.78 -28.76 -51.97
C LYS A 5 0.51 -27.99 -51.73
N THR A 6 0.66 -26.84 -52.38
CA THR A 6 1.84 -25.98 -52.20
C THR A 6 1.74 -25.21 -50.88
N LYS A 7 2.88 -24.76 -50.33
CA LYS A 7 2.96 -24.13 -48.99
C LYS A 7 1.97 -22.96 -48.82
N ASN A 8 1.73 -22.21 -49.90
CA ASN A 8 0.83 -21.04 -49.93
C ASN A 8 -0.67 -21.42 -49.96
N GLU A 9 -1.02 -22.67 -50.29
CA GLU A 9 -2.40 -23.16 -50.23
C GLU A 9 -2.77 -23.74 -48.85
N VAL A 10 -1.77 -24.05 -48.03
CA VAL A 10 -1.93 -24.66 -46.70
C VAL A 10 -1.86 -23.61 -45.60
N ILE A 11 -1.09 -22.55 -45.82
CA ILE A 11 -0.95 -21.42 -44.91
C ILE A 11 -1.51 -20.21 -45.66
N GLN A 12 -2.71 -19.78 -45.26
CA GLN A 12 -3.17 -18.43 -45.59
C GLN A 12 -2.23 -17.49 -44.85
N ASP A 13 -1.34 -16.81 -45.58
CA ASP A 13 -0.64 -15.66 -45.01
C ASP A 13 -1.73 -14.67 -44.61
N ASN A 14 -1.96 -14.56 -43.31
CA ASN A 14 -2.80 -13.53 -42.73
C ASN A 14 -2.03 -12.21 -42.94
N THR A 15 -2.06 -11.68 -44.16
CA THR A 15 -1.85 -10.25 -44.37
C THR A 15 -3.02 -9.60 -43.67
N ALA A 16 -2.84 -9.34 -42.37
CA ALA A 16 -3.72 -8.46 -41.65
C ALA A 16 -3.94 -7.24 -42.54
N ASP A 17 -5.19 -6.94 -42.87
CA ASP A 17 -5.59 -5.63 -43.35
C ASP A 17 -5.15 -4.65 -42.25
N LEU A 18 -3.91 -4.21 -42.32
CA LEU A 18 -3.49 -2.98 -41.67
C LEU A 18 -4.34 -1.92 -42.35
N SER A 19 -5.30 -1.35 -41.63
CA SER A 19 -6.04 -0.18 -42.08
C SER A 19 -5.01 0.79 -42.68
N SER A 20 -5.16 1.12 -43.96
CA SER A 20 -4.10 1.75 -44.77
C SER A 20 -3.60 3.07 -44.20
N ASP A 21 -4.33 3.67 -43.27
CA ASP A 21 -4.09 5.03 -42.81
C ASP A 21 -3.74 5.01 -41.32
N ALA A 22 -2.49 4.64 -41.00
CA ALA A 22 -1.96 4.74 -39.64
C ALA A 22 -1.85 6.18 -39.13
N TYR A 23 -1.91 7.17 -40.03
CA TYR A 23 -1.79 8.59 -39.72
C TYR A 23 -2.81 9.39 -40.50
N VAL A 24 -3.63 10.15 -39.79
CA VAL A 24 -4.55 11.14 -40.37
C VAL A 24 -3.93 12.52 -40.19
N THR A 25 -3.64 13.19 -41.29
CA THR A 25 -3.06 14.54 -41.31
C THR A 25 -4.08 15.56 -41.79
N TRP A 26 -3.96 16.82 -41.37
CA TRP A 26 -4.78 17.93 -41.87
C TRP A 26 -3.89 19.09 -42.34
N GLU A 27 -4.43 19.91 -43.24
CA GLU A 27 -3.81 21.18 -43.63
C GLU A 27 -4.30 22.32 -42.72
N ASP A 28 -3.40 23.22 -42.29
CA ASP A 28 -3.74 24.27 -41.31
C ASP A 28 -4.75 25.32 -41.83
N GLY A 29 -4.92 25.42 -43.15
CA GLY A 29 -5.84 26.37 -43.78
C GLY A 29 -7.29 25.87 -43.93
N ASN A 30 -7.54 24.56 -43.79
CA ASN A 30 -8.86 23.98 -44.03
C ASN A 30 -9.50 23.50 -42.72
N LEU A 31 -10.55 24.20 -42.30
CA LEU A 31 -11.24 23.93 -41.03
C LEU A 31 -11.97 22.57 -41.04
N ASP A 32 -12.43 22.11 -42.20
CA ASP A 32 -13.25 20.90 -42.31
C ASP A 32 -12.39 19.63 -42.29
N ASP A 33 -11.20 19.65 -42.90
CA ASP A 33 -10.23 18.54 -42.79
C ASP A 33 -9.75 18.36 -41.35
N LYS A 34 -9.52 19.48 -40.63
CA LYS A 34 -9.14 19.44 -39.21
C LYS A 34 -10.24 18.81 -38.34
N ARG A 35 -11.51 19.08 -38.65
CA ARG A 35 -12.65 18.45 -37.95
C ARG A 35 -12.74 16.96 -38.27
N GLY A 36 -12.50 16.57 -39.51
CA GLY A 36 -12.45 15.17 -39.93
C GLY A 36 -11.37 14.38 -39.18
N ALA A 37 -10.15 14.91 -39.19
CA ALA A 37 -9.00 14.30 -38.52
C ALA A 37 -9.19 14.16 -37.01
N LEU A 38 -9.71 15.19 -36.33
CA LEU A 38 -9.97 15.14 -34.89
C LEU A 38 -11.07 14.12 -34.53
N LYS A 39 -12.09 13.97 -35.38
CA LYS A 39 -13.17 12.98 -35.19
C LYS A 39 -12.68 11.55 -35.39
N GLU A 40 -11.67 11.34 -36.22
CA GLU A 40 -11.05 10.03 -36.40
C GLU A 40 -10.07 9.71 -35.27
N ALA A 41 -9.26 10.67 -34.85
CA ALA A 41 -8.38 10.55 -33.69
C ALA A 41 -9.15 10.28 -32.38
N SER A 42 -10.34 10.84 -32.21
CA SER A 42 -11.16 10.58 -31.02
C SER A 42 -11.69 9.14 -30.95
N LYS A 43 -11.87 8.46 -32.10
CA LYS A 43 -12.30 7.05 -32.10
C LYS A 43 -11.24 6.12 -31.54
N GLY A 44 -9.96 6.41 -31.78
CA GLY A 44 -8.86 5.67 -31.17
C GLY A 44 -8.81 5.81 -29.65
N LEU A 45 -9.21 6.97 -29.11
CA LEU A 45 -9.33 7.17 -27.66
C LEU A 45 -10.49 6.37 -27.04
N ASP A 46 -11.56 6.10 -27.80
CA ASP A 46 -12.67 5.25 -27.34
C ASP A 46 -12.30 3.76 -27.35
N GLU A 47 -11.49 3.29 -28.31
CA GLU A 47 -10.99 1.90 -28.38
C GLU A 47 -9.89 1.62 -27.35
N PHE A 48 -8.98 2.58 -27.15
CA PHE A 48 -7.98 2.55 -26.09
C PHE A 48 -8.50 3.30 -24.87
N GLY A 49 -9.50 2.70 -24.21
CA GLY A 49 -10.05 3.21 -22.96
C GLY A 49 -8.94 3.62 -21.98
N LEU A 50 -9.23 4.68 -21.20
CA LEU A 50 -8.37 5.21 -20.13
C LEU A 50 -7.60 4.09 -19.45
N VAL A 51 -6.26 4.13 -19.54
CA VAL A 51 -5.29 3.28 -18.82
C VAL A 51 -5.97 2.27 -17.91
N ASP A 52 -6.39 1.13 -18.49
CA ASP A 52 -6.95 0.06 -17.71
C ASP A 52 -5.82 -0.53 -16.88
N LYS A 53 -5.74 -0.13 -15.62
CA LYS A 53 -4.88 -0.78 -14.65
C LYS A 53 -5.49 -2.16 -14.39
N ALA A 54 -5.01 -3.15 -15.13
CA ALA A 54 -5.19 -4.55 -14.78
C ALA A 54 -4.43 -4.83 -13.47
N THR A 55 -5.01 -4.41 -12.34
CA THR A 55 -4.63 -5.00 -11.06
C THR A 55 -5.02 -6.45 -11.18
N ALA A 56 -4.04 -7.35 -11.24
CA ALA A 56 -4.29 -8.77 -11.02
C ALA A 56 -5.07 -8.85 -9.70
N ASN A 57 -6.38 -9.09 -9.81
CA ASN A 57 -7.23 -9.28 -8.65
C ASN A 57 -6.64 -10.52 -7.98
N ASN A 58 -5.94 -10.30 -6.87
CA ASN A 58 -5.27 -11.33 -6.07
C ASN A 58 -6.37 -12.16 -5.40
N SER A 59 -7.08 -12.89 -6.24
CA SER A 59 -8.21 -13.71 -5.90
C SER A 59 -7.64 -14.98 -5.34
N ARG A 60 -7.30 -14.94 -4.05
CA ARG A 60 -7.22 -16.14 -3.21
C ARG A 60 -8.52 -16.96 -3.33
N PHE A 61 -9.63 -16.31 -3.70
CA PHE A 61 -10.90 -16.90 -4.12
C PHE A 61 -10.92 -17.62 -5.48
N ARG A 62 -9.88 -17.53 -6.34
CA ARG A 62 -9.77 -18.30 -7.60
C ARG A 62 -8.91 -19.56 -7.46
N LEU A 63 -8.14 -19.69 -6.40
CA LEU A 63 -7.46 -20.94 -6.02
C LEU A 63 -8.33 -21.75 -5.06
N ASP A 64 -9.65 -21.64 -5.19
CA ASP A 64 -10.56 -22.57 -4.55
C ASP A 64 -10.44 -23.92 -5.27
N PHE A 65 -9.70 -24.83 -4.65
CA PHE A 65 -9.55 -26.21 -5.10
C PHE A 65 -10.73 -27.10 -4.62
N SER A 66 -11.84 -26.49 -4.18
CA SER A 66 -13.07 -27.22 -3.88
C SER A 66 -13.67 -27.81 -5.16
N ASN A 67 -14.15 -29.05 -5.04
CA ASN A 67 -14.77 -29.85 -6.11
C ASN A 67 -13.86 -30.23 -7.29
N LEU A 68 -12.53 -30.16 -7.16
CA LEU A 68 -11.62 -30.63 -8.23
C LEU A 68 -11.50 -32.16 -8.34
N SER A 69 -11.86 -32.90 -7.30
CA SER A 69 -11.88 -34.37 -7.31
C SER A 69 -13.07 -34.88 -6.50
N PRO A 70 -13.81 -35.90 -6.98
CA PRO A 70 -14.87 -36.54 -6.20
C PRO A 70 -14.27 -37.22 -4.95
N GLY A 71 -14.69 -36.78 -3.77
CA GLY A 71 -14.32 -37.40 -2.49
C GLY A 71 -13.57 -36.47 -1.53
N PRO A 72 -12.97 -37.01 -0.45
CA PRO A 72 -12.34 -36.23 0.62
C PRO A 72 -11.06 -35.49 0.21
N ALA A 73 -10.60 -35.64 -1.03
CA ALA A 73 -9.41 -34.99 -1.58
C ALA A 73 -9.66 -33.56 -2.10
N SER A 74 -10.93 -33.13 -2.15
CA SER A 74 -11.31 -31.75 -2.47
C SER A 74 -10.83 -30.79 -1.38
N GLY A 75 -10.16 -29.70 -1.77
CA GLY A 75 -9.80 -28.64 -0.83
C GLY A 75 -11.07 -27.99 -0.26
N ARG A 76 -11.09 -27.68 1.03
CA ARG A 76 -12.06 -26.76 1.62
C ARG A 76 -11.31 -25.47 1.92
N PRO A 77 -11.55 -24.36 1.22
CA PRO A 77 -10.95 -23.09 1.60
C PRO A 77 -11.40 -22.76 3.01
N GLY A 78 -10.45 -22.75 3.96
CA GLY A 78 -10.73 -22.24 5.28
C GLY A 78 -10.92 -20.73 5.22
N LEU A 79 -11.70 -20.16 6.15
CA LEU A 79 -11.70 -18.73 6.39
C LEU A 79 -10.33 -18.36 6.97
N THR A 80 -9.42 -17.86 6.14
CA THR A 80 -8.09 -17.44 6.59
C THR A 80 -8.17 -16.07 7.27
N ARG A 81 -7.11 -15.70 8.01
CA ARG A 81 -7.04 -14.37 8.63
C ARG A 81 -7.18 -13.24 7.60
N SER A 82 -6.65 -13.42 6.38
CA SER A 82 -6.81 -12.42 5.33
C SER A 82 -8.23 -12.31 4.82
N ASP A 83 -9.00 -13.40 4.82
CA ASP A 83 -10.40 -13.36 4.42
C ASP A 83 -11.23 -12.67 5.50
N TYR A 84 -10.91 -12.91 6.77
CA TYR A 84 -11.51 -12.18 7.89
C TYR A 84 -11.28 -10.66 7.77
N ASP A 85 -10.03 -10.25 7.57
CA ASP A 85 -9.64 -8.85 7.47
C ASP A 85 -10.24 -8.17 6.21
N TYR A 86 -10.50 -8.93 5.13
CA TYR A 86 -11.16 -8.44 3.93
C TYR A 86 -12.64 -8.08 4.17
N PHE A 87 -13.39 -8.95 4.87
CA PHE A 87 -14.79 -8.69 5.21
C PHE A 87 -14.96 -7.72 6.38
N ARG A 88 -13.92 -7.52 7.19
CA ARG A 88 -13.92 -6.64 8.38
C ARG A 88 -12.71 -5.71 8.38
N PRO A 89 -12.65 -4.74 7.45
CA PRO A 89 -11.50 -3.86 7.35
C PRO A 89 -11.24 -3.03 8.62
N ASP A 90 -12.27 -2.74 9.42
CA ASP A 90 -12.13 -1.97 10.67
C ASP A 90 -11.40 -2.74 11.79
N GLU A 91 -11.51 -4.08 11.75
CA GLU A 91 -10.85 -5.00 12.69
C GLU A 91 -9.49 -5.50 12.16
N ALA A 92 -9.19 -5.24 10.90
CA ALA A 92 -7.96 -5.66 10.26
C ALA A 92 -6.73 -5.04 10.94
N VAL A 93 -5.64 -5.82 10.99
CA VAL A 93 -4.37 -5.33 11.50
C VAL A 93 -3.78 -4.37 10.47
N PRO A 94 -3.50 -3.11 10.82
CA PRO A 94 -2.95 -2.14 9.88
C PRO A 94 -1.53 -2.53 9.44
N THR A 95 -1.25 -2.38 8.15
CA THR A 95 0.07 -2.68 7.56
C THR A 95 0.88 -1.42 7.24
N HIS A 96 0.22 -0.29 7.00
CA HIS A 96 0.89 0.98 6.72
C HIS A 96 1.33 1.66 8.02
N ILE A 97 2.54 2.25 8.02
CA ILE A 97 3.13 2.90 9.20
C ILE A 97 2.17 3.92 9.85
N LYS A 98 1.53 4.77 9.03
CA LYS A 98 0.59 5.78 9.52
C LYS A 98 -0.63 5.16 10.23
N SER A 99 -1.18 4.07 9.70
CA SER A 99 -2.34 3.41 10.30
C SER A 99 -1.95 2.60 11.54
N ILE A 100 -0.72 2.07 11.60
CA ILE A 100 -0.17 1.45 12.82
C ILE A 100 -0.10 2.48 13.95
N PHE A 101 0.47 3.65 13.69
CA PHE A 101 0.54 4.73 14.69
C PHE A 101 -0.84 5.14 15.19
N TYR A 102 -1.78 5.37 14.28
CA TYR A 102 -3.16 5.70 14.65
C TYR A 102 -3.82 4.62 15.50
N LYS A 103 -3.66 3.33 15.13
CA LYS A 103 -4.28 2.23 15.88
C LYS A 103 -3.65 2.05 17.27
N ALA A 104 -2.33 2.18 17.40
CA ALA A 104 -1.63 2.12 18.68
C ALA A 104 -2.07 3.27 19.61
N ASP A 105 -2.15 4.49 19.06
CA ASP A 105 -2.65 5.68 19.73
C ASP A 105 -4.09 5.50 20.25
N LEU A 106 -4.96 4.91 19.42
CA LEU A 106 -6.34 4.60 19.73
C LEU A 106 -6.46 3.52 20.83
N ILE A 107 -5.64 2.47 20.78
CA ILE A 107 -5.65 1.41 21.80
C ILE A 107 -5.24 1.97 23.17
N TYR A 108 -4.20 2.80 23.22
CA TYR A 108 -3.79 3.49 24.46
C TYR A 108 -4.93 4.32 25.06
N ASN A 109 -5.66 5.08 24.23
CA ASN A 109 -6.77 5.91 24.71
C ASN A 109 -8.03 5.11 25.08
N ARG A 110 -8.25 3.96 24.44
CA ARG A 110 -9.47 3.15 24.62
C ARG A 110 -9.36 2.12 25.73
N VAL A 111 -8.18 1.51 25.91
CA VAL A 111 -7.98 0.41 26.85
C VAL A 111 -7.20 0.89 28.07
N GLY A 112 -7.90 1.12 29.18
CA GLY A 112 -7.30 1.64 30.41
C GLY A 112 -6.16 0.78 30.98
N LEU A 113 -6.20 -0.54 30.79
CA LEU A 113 -5.12 -1.43 31.20
C LEU A 113 -3.82 -1.14 30.44
N VAL A 114 -3.91 -0.93 29.12
CA VAL A 114 -2.74 -0.62 28.28
C VAL A 114 -2.16 0.74 28.67
N LYS A 115 -3.03 1.73 28.91
CA LYS A 115 -2.63 3.04 29.41
C LYS A 115 -1.85 2.95 30.71
N ASN A 116 -2.39 2.25 31.72
CA ASN A 116 -1.75 2.13 33.03
C ASN A 116 -0.38 1.46 32.94
N VAL A 117 -0.23 0.42 32.10
CA VAL A 117 1.06 -0.26 31.90
C VAL A 117 2.08 0.69 31.28
N ILE A 118 1.68 1.44 30.24
CA ILE A 118 2.58 2.37 29.54
C ILE A 118 2.97 3.54 30.46
N ASP A 119 2.04 4.10 31.21
CA ASP A 119 2.30 5.20 32.15
C ASP A 119 3.27 4.73 33.26
N LEU A 120 3.04 3.55 33.84
CA LEU A 120 3.95 2.94 34.83
C LEU A 120 5.36 2.67 34.27
N MET A 121 5.47 2.21 33.02
CA MET A 121 6.76 2.03 32.35
C MET A 121 7.47 3.37 32.11
N GLY A 122 6.72 4.40 31.72
CA GLY A 122 7.22 5.77 31.55
C GLY A 122 7.76 6.33 32.86
N ASP A 123 7.00 6.21 33.95
CA ASP A 123 7.38 6.65 35.29
C ASP A 123 8.67 5.96 35.76
N PHE A 124 8.74 4.63 35.66
CA PHE A 124 9.93 3.89 36.11
C PHE A 124 11.17 4.18 35.27
N ALA A 125 11.01 4.41 33.97
CA ALA A 125 12.15 4.71 33.10
C ALA A 125 12.60 6.18 33.19
N GLY A 126 11.71 7.11 33.55
CA GLY A 126 12.05 8.52 33.80
C GLY A 126 12.72 8.76 35.15
N GLN A 127 12.40 7.92 36.14
CA GLN A 127 12.97 8.01 37.48
C GLN A 127 14.48 7.72 37.48
N GLY A 128 15.24 8.55 38.18
CA GLY A 128 16.66 8.30 38.46
C GLY A 128 17.63 8.74 37.35
N ILE A 129 17.17 9.46 36.33
CA ILE A 129 18.04 10.04 35.30
C ILE A 129 19.02 11.03 35.94
N ARG A 130 20.32 10.78 35.77
CA ARG A 130 21.39 11.65 36.27
C ARG A 130 22.39 11.95 35.17
N LEU A 131 22.53 13.23 34.83
CA LEU A 131 23.56 13.68 33.89
C LEU A 131 24.93 13.60 34.56
N VAL A 132 25.84 12.82 33.96
CA VAL A 132 27.22 12.65 34.41
C VAL A 132 28.18 13.13 33.32
N HIS A 133 29.23 13.83 33.73
CA HIS A 133 30.24 14.34 32.82
C HIS A 133 31.63 14.25 33.50
N PRO A 134 32.72 13.91 32.78
CA PRO A 134 34.05 13.80 33.37
C PRO A 134 34.49 15.07 34.11
N ASN A 135 34.23 16.24 33.50
CA ASN A 135 34.49 17.53 34.12
C ASN A 135 33.33 17.96 35.04
N LYS A 136 33.63 18.13 36.34
CA LYS A 136 32.67 18.51 37.39
C LYS A 136 32.04 19.89 37.21
N ARG A 137 32.71 20.83 36.57
CA ARG A 137 32.15 22.16 36.28
C ARG A 137 31.01 22.06 35.26
N ILE A 138 31.23 21.29 34.21
CA ILE A 138 30.26 21.03 33.14
C ILE A 138 29.10 20.17 33.66
N GLU A 139 29.39 19.18 34.50
CA GLU A 139 28.37 18.35 35.16
C GLU A 139 27.37 19.21 35.95
N LYS A 140 27.87 20.14 36.77
CA LYS A 140 27.01 21.06 37.55
C LYS A 140 26.16 21.96 36.65
N PHE A 141 26.69 22.41 35.51
CA PHE A 141 25.94 23.20 34.55
C PHE A 141 24.76 22.40 33.97
N TYR A 142 25.02 21.19 33.48
CA TYR A 142 23.98 20.36 32.88
C TYR A 142 22.94 19.87 33.88
N ARG A 143 23.33 19.59 35.13
CA ARG A 143 22.36 19.27 36.19
C ARG A 143 21.41 20.43 36.46
N LYS A 144 21.94 21.66 36.62
CA LYS A 144 21.10 22.86 36.78
C LYS A 144 20.23 23.15 35.56
N TRP A 145 20.76 22.92 34.36
CA TRP A 145 19.98 23.05 33.14
C TRP A 145 18.84 22.03 33.09
N PHE A 146 19.11 20.76 33.43
CA PHE A 146 18.13 19.69 33.47
C PHE A 146 17.01 19.97 34.48
N GLU A 147 17.37 20.46 35.67
CA GLU A 147 16.40 20.94 36.66
C GLU A 147 15.55 22.11 36.12
N LYS A 148 16.19 23.09 35.46
CA LYS A 148 15.50 24.27 34.90
C LYS A 148 14.48 23.91 33.81
N VAL A 149 14.76 22.90 32.99
CA VAL A 149 13.86 22.47 31.90
C VAL A 149 12.83 21.43 32.34
N GLN A 150 12.79 21.08 33.63
CA GLN A 150 12.00 19.95 34.15
C GLN A 150 12.29 18.67 33.39
N GLY A 151 13.58 18.31 33.33
CA GLY A 151 14.07 17.21 32.52
C GLY A 151 13.42 15.86 32.82
N GLU A 152 13.01 15.62 34.07
CA GLU A 152 12.28 14.42 34.48
C GLU A 152 10.93 14.30 33.76
N ASP A 153 10.06 15.31 33.86
CA ASP A 153 8.77 15.37 33.15
C ASP A 153 8.92 15.28 31.63
N ARG A 154 9.99 15.87 31.08
CA ARG A 154 10.28 15.80 29.64
C ARG A 154 10.71 14.40 29.22
N SER A 155 11.53 13.74 30.03
CA SER A 155 11.94 12.35 29.81
C SER A 155 10.76 11.40 29.92
N GLU A 156 9.86 11.58 30.88
CA GLU A 156 8.63 10.80 30.99
C GLU A 156 7.75 10.94 29.74
N ARG A 157 7.52 12.17 29.27
CA ARG A 157 6.76 12.41 28.03
C ARG A 157 7.41 11.82 26.79
N PHE A 158 8.73 11.91 26.70
CA PHE A 158 9.51 11.28 25.63
C PHE A 158 9.31 9.76 25.63
N LEU A 159 9.42 9.15 26.81
CA LEU A 159 9.25 7.70 26.99
C LEU A 159 7.80 7.28 26.71
N ASN A 160 6.82 8.05 27.14
CA ASN A 160 5.41 7.80 26.85
C ASN A 160 5.16 7.76 25.33
N ASN A 161 5.64 8.75 24.58
CA ASN A 161 5.53 8.77 23.11
C ASN A 161 6.24 7.57 22.46
N LEU A 162 7.44 7.24 22.94
CA LEU A 162 8.21 6.10 22.45
C LEU A 162 7.47 4.78 22.70
N TYR A 163 6.94 4.54 23.90
CA TYR A 163 6.22 3.30 24.22
C TYR A 163 4.84 3.23 23.57
N ARG A 164 4.17 4.37 23.37
CA ARG A 164 2.82 4.43 22.79
C ARG A 164 2.83 4.24 21.28
N VAL A 165 3.72 4.93 20.57
CA VAL A 165 3.69 5.02 19.09
C VAL A 165 4.96 4.46 18.46
N GLY A 166 6.01 4.18 19.24
CA GLY A 166 7.31 3.79 18.69
C GLY A 166 8.02 4.94 17.98
N ASN A 167 7.64 6.19 18.29
CA ASN A 167 8.19 7.37 17.66
C ASN A 167 8.51 8.45 18.69
N VAL A 168 9.51 9.27 18.36
CA VAL A 168 10.02 10.38 19.15
C VAL A 168 9.92 11.62 18.29
N VAL A 169 9.21 12.65 18.77
CA VAL A 169 9.15 13.98 18.15
C VAL A 169 9.81 14.97 19.09
#